data_AF-A0A965Q2J7-F1
#
_entry.id   AF-A0A965Q2J7-F1
#
_cell.length_a   1.000
_cell.length_b   1.000
_cell.length_c   1.000
_cell.angle_alpha   90.00
_cell.angle_beta   90.00
_cell.angle_gamma   90.00
#
_symmetry.space_group_name_H-M   'P 1'
#
loop_
_entity.id
_entity.type
_entity.pdbx_description
1 polymer ?
#
loop_
_entity_poly.entity_id
_entity_poly.type
_entity_poly.pdbx_seq_one_letter_code
_entity_poly.pdbx_strand_id
1 'polypeptide(L)'
;MTNIFTDSHDESPITIIKQTMSVSLSDDGVPMVSFATNRGKGSGAQSMPIAEFADYVSALEAIVESGIPEEENRTYTAAEMVQRTISQTDGVISFRVRDGKGSKPAKIPTDSFSETVELLRSTVDAVKSAGDSLSK
;
A
#
# COMPACT_ATOMS: atom_id res chain seq x y z
N MET A 1 38.35 -5.97 17.70
CA MET A 1 37.73 -7.19 18.23
C MET A 1 36.41 -7.33 17.48
N THR A 2 36.36 -8.18 16.47
CA THR A 2 35.21 -8.30 15.56
C THR A 2 34.21 -9.26 16.18
N ASN A 3 33.08 -8.73 16.63
CA ASN A 3 31.98 -9.57 17.08
C ASN A 3 31.34 -10.24 15.84
N ILE A 4 31.61 -11.53 15.66
CA ILE A 4 31.13 -12.33 14.51
C ILE A 4 29.68 -12.78 14.67
N PHE A 5 29.09 -12.57 15.85
CA PHE A 5 27.67 -12.74 16.10
C PHE A 5 27.13 -11.36 16.50
N THR A 6 26.61 -10.64 15.51
CA THR A 6 25.68 -9.55 15.82
C THR A 6 24.53 -10.20 16.59
N ASP A 7 24.11 -9.58 17.69
CA ASP A 7 23.00 -10.02 18.53
C ASP A 7 21.69 -9.93 17.73
N SER A 8 21.52 -10.81 16.74
CA SER A 8 20.23 -11.09 16.13
C SER A 8 19.52 -12.00 17.12
N HIS A 9 18.55 -11.43 17.82
CA HIS A 9 17.52 -12.24 18.45
C HIS A 9 16.72 -12.94 17.32
N ASP A 10 17.29 -14.02 16.77
CA ASP A 10 16.68 -14.96 15.83
C ASP A 10 15.71 -15.88 16.58
N GLU A 11 14.90 -15.31 17.46
CA GLU A 11 13.86 -16.05 18.15
C GLU A 11 12.80 -16.44 17.13
N SER A 12 12.47 -17.74 17.05
CA SER A 12 11.52 -18.20 16.03
C SER A 12 10.15 -17.51 16.23
N PRO A 13 9.43 -17.18 15.14
CA PRO A 13 8.08 -16.61 15.24
C PRO A 13 7.14 -17.44 16.12
N ILE A 14 7.27 -18.78 16.09
CA ILE A 14 6.50 -19.69 16.94
C ILE A 14 6.76 -19.41 18.43
N THR A 15 8.02 -19.21 18.81
CA THR A 15 8.39 -18.90 20.19
C THR A 15 7.84 -17.54 20.62
N ILE A 16 7.95 -16.52 19.76
CA ILE A 16 7.45 -15.17 20.05
C ILE A 16 5.92 -15.20 20.20
N ILE A 17 5.20 -15.90 19.32
CA ILE A 17 3.75 -16.05 19.42
C ILE A 17 3.38 -16.70 20.77
N LYS A 18 4.02 -17.82 21.13
CA LYS A 18 3.76 -18.50 22.41
C LYS A 18 3.99 -17.61 23.63
N GLN A 19 4.96 -16.69 23.56
CA GLN A 19 5.27 -15.78 24.67
C GLN A 19 4.38 -14.54 24.71
N THR A 20 3.76 -14.15 23.60
CA THR A 20 3.06 -12.85 23.47
C THR A 20 1.56 -12.99 23.26
N MET A 21 1.08 -14.18 22.89
CA MET A 21 -0.33 -14.41 22.66
C MET A 21 -1.13 -14.23 23.95
N SER A 22 -2.11 -13.34 23.89
CA SER A 22 -2.95 -12.97 25.03
C SER A 22 -4.37 -12.65 24.56
N VAL A 23 -5.31 -12.74 25.49
CA VAL A 23 -6.72 -12.37 25.29
C VAL A 23 -7.07 -11.29 26.29
N SER A 24 -7.76 -10.24 25.83
CA SER A 24 -8.21 -9.13 26.67
C SER A 24 -9.56 -8.62 26.22
N LEU A 25 -10.16 -7.70 26.98
CA LEU A 25 -11.28 -6.89 26.51
C LEU A 25 -10.74 -5.56 25.97
N SER A 26 -11.35 -5.05 24.90
CA SER A 26 -11.16 -3.65 24.48
C SER A 26 -11.87 -2.68 25.44
N ASP A 27 -11.65 -1.38 25.25
CA ASP A 27 -12.33 -0.32 26.02
C ASP A 27 -13.87 -0.39 25.86
N ASP A 28 -14.36 -0.91 24.73
CA ASP A 28 -15.77 -1.11 24.43
C ASP A 28 -16.31 -2.49 24.88
N GLY A 29 -15.49 -3.28 25.58
CA GLY A 29 -15.87 -4.62 26.07
C GLY A 29 -15.86 -5.73 25.03
N VAL A 30 -15.23 -5.51 23.86
CA VAL A 30 -15.11 -6.53 22.81
C VAL A 30 -13.96 -7.48 23.18
N PRO A 31 -14.14 -8.82 23.16
CA PRO A 31 -13.06 -9.77 23.34
C PRO A 31 -12.05 -9.72 22.19
N MET A 32 -10.78 -9.48 22.52
CA MET A 32 -9.68 -9.32 21.59
C MET A 32 -8.62 -10.41 21.80
N VAL A 33 -7.97 -10.83 20.73
CA VAL A 33 -6.72 -11.60 20.77
C VAL A 33 -5.57 -10.73 20.28
N SER A 34 -4.42 -10.81 20.95
CA SER A 34 -3.21 -10.07 20.58
C SER A 34 -1.98 -10.96 20.63
N PHE A 35 -1.10 -10.87 19.63
CA PHE A 35 0.17 -11.61 19.56
C PHE A 35 1.18 -10.89 18.66
N ALA A 36 2.47 -11.18 18.83
CA ALA A 36 3.53 -10.72 17.96
C ALA A 36 4.24 -11.90 17.27
N THR A 37 4.81 -11.67 16.10
CA THR A 37 5.60 -12.65 15.33
C THR A 37 7.08 -12.31 15.25
N ASN A 38 7.46 -11.09 15.64
CA ASN A 38 8.82 -10.56 15.72
C ASN A 38 8.94 -9.51 16.84
N ARG A 39 10.17 -9.11 17.18
CA ARG A 39 10.49 -8.08 18.18
C ARG A 39 11.49 -7.07 17.59
N GLY A 40 11.47 -5.83 18.10
CA GLY A 40 12.42 -4.78 17.72
C GLY A 40 11.77 -3.52 17.11
N LYS A 41 12.61 -2.66 16.53
CA LYS A 41 12.14 -1.41 15.92
C LYS A 41 11.38 -1.70 14.62
N GLY A 42 10.11 -1.33 14.56
CA GLY A 42 9.24 -1.56 13.40
C GLY A 42 8.43 -2.86 13.45
N SER A 43 8.55 -3.68 14.51
CA SER A 43 7.65 -4.80 14.77
C SER A 43 6.43 -4.34 15.57
N GLY A 44 5.23 -4.73 15.15
CA GLY A 44 3.98 -4.45 15.86
C GLY A 44 3.23 -5.74 16.20
N ALA A 45 2.64 -5.79 17.39
CA ALA A 45 1.68 -6.83 17.73
C ALA A 45 0.45 -6.71 16.81
N GLN A 46 -0.09 -7.85 16.41
CA GLN A 46 -1.39 -7.95 15.76
C GLN A 46 -2.44 -8.04 16.86
N SER A 47 -3.52 -7.28 16.73
CA SER A 47 -4.65 -7.30 17.66
C SER A 47 -5.95 -7.23 16.87
N MET A 48 -6.88 -8.14 17.16
CA MET A 48 -8.15 -8.27 16.44
C MET A 48 -9.24 -8.86 17.34
N PRO A 49 -10.54 -8.67 17.02
CA PRO A 49 -11.63 -9.35 17.72
C PRO A 49 -11.50 -10.87 17.62
N ILE A 50 -11.81 -11.58 18.70
CA ILE A 50 -11.78 -13.06 18.70
C ILE A 50 -12.72 -13.63 17.64
N ALA A 51 -13.85 -12.95 17.39
CA ALA A 51 -14.81 -13.35 16.37
C ALA A 51 -14.23 -13.41 14.95
N GLU A 52 -13.17 -12.64 14.66
CA GLU A 52 -12.51 -12.59 13.35
C GLU A 52 -11.28 -13.53 13.27
N PHE A 53 -10.85 -14.09 14.40
CA PHE A 53 -9.58 -14.83 14.47
C PHE A 53 -9.59 -16.11 13.61
N ALA A 54 -10.74 -16.80 13.52
CA ALA A 54 -10.86 -18.00 12.70
C ALA A 54 -10.75 -17.69 11.19
N ASP A 55 -11.36 -16.59 10.74
CA ASP A 55 -11.29 -16.15 9.34
C ASP A 55 -9.88 -15.67 8.99
N TYR A 56 -9.22 -14.97 9.92
CA TYR A 56 -7.80 -14.59 9.80
C TYR A 56 -6.89 -15.81 9.60
N VAL A 57 -7.05 -16.85 10.43
CA VAL A 57 -6.27 -18.10 10.29
C VAL A 57 -6.58 -18.78 8.96
N SER A 58 -7.85 -18.87 8.58
CA SER A 58 -8.26 -19.48 7.30
C SER A 58 -7.64 -18.77 6.09
N ALA A 59 -7.52 -17.44 6.15
CA ALA A 59 -6.85 -16.67 5.10
C ALA A 59 -5.35 -16.97 5.02
N LEU A 60 -4.66 -17.15 6.16
CA LEU A 60 -3.26 -17.58 6.18
C LEU A 60 -3.08 -19.00 5.65
N GLU A 61 -3.96 -19.92 6.02
CA GLU A 61 -3.96 -21.31 5.52
C GLU A 61 -4.14 -21.34 3.99
N ALA A 62 -5.09 -20.55 3.46
CA ALA A 62 -5.28 -20.42 2.03
C ALA A 62 -4.00 -19.96 1.31
N ILE A 63 -3.25 -19.00 1.88
CA ILE A 63 -1.97 -18.54 1.32
C ILE A 63 -0.90 -19.63 1.37
N VAL A 64 -0.88 -20.45 2.43
CA VAL A 64 0.03 -21.61 2.52
C VAL A 64 -0.28 -22.62 1.40
N GLU A 65 -1.56 -22.83 1.09
CA GLU A 65 -2.01 -23.75 0.03
C GLU A 65 -1.79 -23.19 -1.38
N SER A 66 -2.17 -21.93 -1.63
CA SER A 66 -2.15 -21.31 -2.96
C SER A 66 -0.83 -20.63 -3.31
N GLY A 67 0.04 -20.43 -2.33
CA GLY A 67 1.16 -19.48 -2.43
C GLY A 67 0.71 -18.03 -2.22
N ILE A 68 1.69 -17.14 -1.99
CA ILE A 68 1.45 -15.70 -1.94
C ILE A 68 1.05 -15.27 -3.36
N PRO A 69 -0.14 -14.68 -3.56
CA PRO A 69 -0.47 -14.09 -4.84
C PRO A 69 0.61 -13.08 -5.18
N GLU A 70 1.32 -13.29 -6.29
CA GLU A 70 2.03 -12.17 -6.88
C GLU A 70 0.95 -11.13 -7.16
N GLU A 71 1.08 -9.92 -6.60
CA GLU A 71 0.33 -8.80 -7.17
C GLU A 71 0.67 -8.87 -8.65
N GLU A 72 -0.29 -9.30 -9.48
CA GLU A 72 -0.18 -9.09 -10.92
C GLU A 72 0.33 -7.67 -11.04
N ASN A 73 1.44 -7.48 -11.77
CA ASN A 73 1.98 -6.16 -12.10
C ASN A 73 0.88 -5.42 -12.86
N ARG A 74 -0.12 -4.94 -12.10
CA ARG A 74 -1.38 -4.47 -12.61
C ARG A 74 -0.98 -3.15 -13.20
N THR A 75 -0.81 -3.18 -14.50
CA THR A 75 -0.41 -2.01 -15.25
C THR A 75 -1.65 -1.15 -15.28
N TYR A 76 -1.71 -0.20 -14.34
CA TYR A 76 -2.77 0.79 -14.31
C TYR A 76 -2.67 1.65 -15.57
N THR A 77 -3.82 1.95 -16.15
CA THR A 77 -3.93 3.01 -17.15
C THR A 77 -3.53 4.35 -16.53
N ALA A 78 -3.17 5.33 -17.36
CA ALA A 78 -2.83 6.67 -16.88
C ALA A 78 -3.98 7.29 -16.06
N ALA A 79 -5.23 7.02 -16.42
CA ALA A 79 -6.41 7.51 -15.70
C ALA A 79 -6.56 6.88 -14.31
N GLU A 80 -6.40 5.55 -14.20
CA GLU A 80 -6.41 4.85 -12.91
C GLU A 80 -5.27 5.33 -12.01
N MET A 81 -4.08 5.58 -12.58
CA MET A 81 -2.95 6.15 -11.84
C MET A 81 -3.25 7.53 -11.29
N VAL A 82 -3.87 8.41 -12.08
CA VAL A 82 -4.30 9.73 -11.59
C VAL A 82 -5.27 9.55 -10.42
N GLN A 83 -6.31 8.73 -10.57
CA GLN A 83 -7.30 8.51 -9.51
C GLN A 83 -6.69 7.97 -8.20
N ARG A 84 -5.73 7.06 -8.29
CA ARG A 84 -5.08 6.45 -7.12
C ARG A 84 -4.06 7.36 -6.45
N THR A 85 -3.43 8.27 -7.21
CA THR A 85 -2.29 9.05 -6.71
C THR A 85 -2.60 10.53 -6.50
N ILE A 86 -3.75 11.00 -6.98
CA ILE A 86 -4.12 12.41 -6.84
C ILE A 86 -4.28 12.77 -5.37
N SER A 87 -3.59 13.83 -4.96
CA SER A 87 -3.65 14.38 -3.62
C SER A 87 -3.51 15.89 -3.67
N GLN A 88 -3.97 16.57 -2.62
CA GLN A 88 -3.80 18.00 -2.46
C GLN A 88 -3.04 18.28 -1.16
N THR A 89 -1.99 19.08 -1.24
CA THR A 89 -1.18 19.48 -0.08
C THR A 89 -0.62 20.87 -0.32
N ASP A 90 -0.71 21.75 0.67
CA ASP A 90 -0.21 23.13 0.62
C ASP A 90 -0.67 23.92 -0.62
N GLY A 91 -1.95 23.79 -0.98
CA GLY A 91 -2.52 24.48 -2.14
C GLY A 91 -2.07 23.93 -3.50
N VAL A 92 -1.40 22.79 -3.56
CA VAL A 92 -0.96 22.14 -4.79
C VAL A 92 -1.65 20.78 -4.95
N ILE A 93 -2.24 20.54 -6.12
CA ILE A 93 -2.71 19.22 -6.54
C ILE A 93 -1.55 18.49 -7.21
N SER A 94 -1.30 17.25 -6.79
CA SER A 94 -0.25 16.41 -7.36
C SER A 94 -0.76 15.02 -7.73
N PHE A 95 -0.30 14.47 -8.85
CA PHE A 95 -0.66 13.13 -9.31
C PHE A 95 0.43 12.54 -10.21
N ARG A 96 0.36 11.22 -10.45
CA ARG A 96 1.24 10.49 -11.37
C ARG A 96 0.41 9.79 -12.45
N VAL A 97 1.04 9.55 -13.60
CA VAL A 97 0.49 8.73 -14.69
C VAL A 97 1.19 7.36 -14.82
N ARG A 98 2.25 7.14 -14.02
CA ARG A 98 3.01 5.88 -13.94
C ARG A 98 3.75 5.80 -12.61
N ASP A 99 3.89 4.57 -12.10
CA ASP A 99 4.78 4.26 -10.97
C ASP A 99 6.23 4.03 -11.42
N GLY A 100 7.14 3.90 -10.45
CA GLY A 100 8.54 3.55 -10.68
C GLY A 100 9.54 4.58 -10.17
N LYS A 101 10.77 4.11 -9.97
CA LYS A 101 11.89 4.93 -9.49
C LYS A 101 12.16 6.06 -10.48
N GLY A 102 12.00 7.31 -10.02
CA GLY A 102 12.25 8.51 -10.83
C GLY A 102 10.98 9.14 -11.44
N SER A 103 9.82 8.50 -11.34
CA SER A 103 8.55 9.07 -11.79
C SER A 103 8.11 10.22 -10.88
N LYS A 104 8.47 11.46 -11.27
CA LYS A 104 8.08 12.68 -10.56
C LYS A 104 6.60 12.96 -10.79
N PRO A 105 5.86 13.40 -9.75
CA PRO A 105 4.47 13.78 -9.92
C PRO A 105 4.33 15.07 -10.73
N ALA A 106 3.25 15.16 -11.50
CA ALA A 106 2.74 16.44 -11.96
C ALA A 106 2.29 17.26 -10.73
N LYS A 107 2.44 18.58 -10.80
CA LYS A 107 2.04 19.50 -9.74
C LYS A 107 1.35 20.70 -10.36
N ILE A 108 0.18 21.04 -9.86
CA ILE A 108 -0.64 22.15 -10.36
C ILE A 108 -1.16 22.93 -9.15
N PRO A 109 -0.98 24.26 -9.09
CA PRO A 109 -1.66 25.09 -8.10
C PRO A 109 -3.17 24.87 -8.13
N THR A 110 -3.80 24.81 -6.96
CA THR A 110 -5.24 24.47 -6.86
C THR A 110 -6.11 25.49 -7.58
N ASP A 111 -5.74 26.77 -7.51
CA ASP A 111 -6.42 27.88 -8.19
C ASP A 111 -6.32 27.82 -9.72
N SER A 112 -5.25 27.23 -10.26
CA SER A 112 -5.09 27.02 -11.72
C SER A 112 -5.62 25.68 -12.22
N PHE A 113 -6.12 24.80 -11.34
CA PHE A 113 -6.41 23.42 -11.71
C PHE A 113 -7.55 23.31 -12.74
N SER A 114 -8.66 24.05 -12.54
CA SER A 114 -9.80 24.02 -13.46
C SER A 114 -9.42 24.50 -14.86
N GLU A 115 -8.73 25.65 -14.95
CA GLU A 115 -8.26 26.21 -16.22
C GLU A 115 -7.28 25.27 -16.93
N THR A 116 -6.39 24.61 -16.16
CA THR A 116 -5.47 23.61 -16.72
C THR A 116 -6.24 22.42 -17.33
N VAL A 117 -7.28 21.92 -16.66
CA VAL A 117 -8.11 20.83 -17.17
C VAL A 117 -8.89 21.25 -18.42
N GLU A 118 -9.42 22.46 -18.45
CA GLU A 118 -10.12 23.03 -19.62
C GLU A 118 -9.19 23.15 -20.83
N LEU A 119 -7.98 23.67 -20.61
CA LEU A 119 -6.95 23.74 -21.66
C LEU A 119 -6.63 22.34 -22.19
N LEU A 120 -6.32 21.38 -21.32
CA LEU A 120 -6.06 19.99 -21.74
C LEU A 120 -7.22 19.41 -22.54
N ARG A 121 -8.46 19.65 -22.10
CA ARG A 121 -9.66 19.18 -22.79
C ARG A 121 -9.77 19.76 -24.20
N SER A 122 -9.45 21.04 -24.39
CA SER A 122 -9.48 21.68 -25.72
C SER A 122 -8.48 21.07 -26.71
N THR A 123 -7.44 20.39 -26.23
CA THR A 123 -6.39 19.79 -27.08
C THR A 123 -6.67 18.35 -27.53
N VAL A 124 -7.70 17.70 -26.98
CA VAL A 124 -7.94 16.25 -27.16
C VAL A 124 -8.01 15.83 -28.64
N ASP A 125 -8.80 16.54 -29.46
CA ASP A 125 -8.97 16.20 -30.87
C ASP A 125 -7.71 16.45 -31.71
N ALA A 126 -6.97 17.52 -31.38
CA ALA A 126 -5.71 17.85 -32.04
C ALA A 126 -4.63 16.79 -31.75
N VAL A 127 -4.51 16.35 -30.49
CA VAL A 127 -3.59 15.29 -30.08
C VAL A 127 -3.93 13.97 -30.74
N LYS A 128 -5.23 13.60 -30.78
CA LYS A 128 -5.68 12.38 -31.46
C LYS A 128 -5.31 12.39 -32.95
N SER A 129 -5.62 13.49 -33.63
CA SER A 129 -5.32 13.64 -35.06
C SER A 129 -3.82 13.56 -35.36
N ALA A 130 -3.00 14.18 -34.50
CA ALA A 130 -1.54 14.09 -34.61
C ALA A 130 -1.05 12.65 -34.40
N GLY A 131 -1.59 11.93 -33.42
CA GLY A 131 -1.26 10.52 -33.17
C GLY A 131 -1.58 9.61 -34.37
N ASP A 132 -2.76 9.79 -34.96
CA ASP A 132 -3.18 9.02 -36.15
C ASP A 132 -2.24 9.27 -37.35
N SER A 133 -1.67 10.47 -37.47
CA SER A 133 -0.73 10.82 -38.55
C SER A 133 0.65 10.15 -38.43
N LEU A 134 1.05 9.73 -37.22
CA LEU A 134 2.33 9.05 -36.97
C LEU A 134 2.29 7.55 -37.32
N SER A 135 1.09 6.99 -37.47
CA SER A 135 0.88 5.56 -37.73
C SER A 135 0.67 5.24 -39.22
N LYS A 136 0.91 6.22 -40.11
CA LYS A 136 0.90 6.08 -41.57
C LYS A 136 2.32 6.07 -42.13
#